data_AF-A0A1J3GER7-F1
#
_entry.id   AF-A0A1J3GER7-F1
#
_cell.length_a   1.000
_cell.length_b   1.000
_cell.length_c   1.000
_cell.angle_alpha   90.00
_cell.angle_beta   90.00
_cell.angle_gamma   90.00
#
_symmetry.space_group_name_H-M   'P 1'
#
loop_
_entity.id
_entity.type
_entity.pdbx_description
1 polymer ?
#
loop_
_entity_poly.entity_id
_entity_poly.type
_entity_poly.pdbx_seq_one_letter_code
_entity_poly.pdbx_strand_id
1 'polypeptide(L)'
;MEKLRKLVCFQCTVPEIKMDITRSIIRSSAWFLSLSHINLMICKGVRDLTWLMFAPNLTMISVDGAYELEEIISKEKANDVGEEEA
;
A
#
# COMPACT_ATOMS: atom_id res chain seq x y z
N MET A 1 -0.97 19.58 5.87
CA MET A 1 -0.99 18.14 6.22
C MET A 1 0.45 17.66 6.26
N GLU A 2 0.90 17.16 7.40
CA GLU A 2 2.29 16.72 7.57
C GLU A 2 2.64 15.64 6.55
N LYS A 3 3.75 15.83 5.84
CA LYS A 3 4.24 14.94 4.79
C LYS A 3 4.77 13.66 5.44
N LEU A 4 3.91 12.67 5.66
CA LEU A 4 4.28 11.39 6.27
C LEU A 4 5.38 10.72 5.43
N ARG A 5 6.59 10.64 6.00
CA ARG A 5 7.76 10.05 5.32
C ARG A 5 8.01 8.60 5.67
N LYS A 6 7.66 8.22 6.90
CA LYS A 6 7.90 6.89 7.44
C LYS A 6 6.61 6.40 8.07
N LEU A 7 6.14 5.23 7.64
CA LEU A 7 5.04 4.52 8.28
C LEU A 7 5.63 3.34 9.05
N VAL A 8 5.38 3.28 10.36
CA VAL A 8 5.81 2.18 11.21
C VAL A 8 4.60 1.62 11.92
N CYS A 9 4.34 0.34 11.72
CA CYS A 9 3.29 -0.41 12.40
C CYS A 9 3.93 -1.57 13.17
N PHE A 10 3.62 -1.69 14.46
CA PHE A 10 4.10 -2.76 15.31
C PHE A 10 2.92 -3.40 16.04
N GLN A 11 2.78 -4.72 15.93
CA GLN A 11 1.71 -5.49 16.59
C GLN A 11 0.30 -4.93 16.33
N CYS A 12 0.08 -4.39 15.12
CA CYS A 12 -1.23 -3.87 14.74
C CYS A 12 -2.06 -4.97 14.07
N THR A 13 -3.33 -5.06 14.44
CA THR A 13 -4.34 -5.70 13.59
C THR A 13 -4.82 -4.65 12.61
N VAL A 14 -4.41 -4.79 11.35
CA VAL A 14 -4.83 -3.87 10.30
C VAL A 14 -5.90 -4.63 9.50
N PRO A 15 -7.20 -4.35 9.70
CA PRO A 15 -8.23 -4.92 8.84
C PRO A 15 -7.92 -4.45 7.42
N GLU A 16 -8.05 -5.37 6.46
CA GLU A 16 -7.72 -5.16 5.05
C GLU A 16 -8.08 -3.73 4.61
N ILE A 17 -7.05 -2.95 4.22
CA ILE A 17 -7.26 -1.57 3.81
C ILE A 17 -7.97 -1.61 2.46
N LYS A 18 -9.30 -1.56 2.52
CA LYS A 18 -10.15 -1.43 1.34
C LYS A 18 -10.04 0.00 0.84
N MET A 19 -9.06 0.24 -0.04
CA MET A 19 -9.10 1.41 -0.89
C MET A 19 -10.15 1.16 -1.97
N ASP A 20 -11.14 2.04 -2.06
CA ASP A 20 -12.10 2.03 -3.15
C ASP A 20 -11.40 2.59 -4.39
N ILE A 21 -10.67 1.70 -5.08
CA ILE A 21 -9.78 2.00 -6.19
C ILE A 21 -10.59 2.65 -7.33
N THR A 22 -11.86 2.24 -7.54
CA THR A 22 -12.74 2.73 -8.62
C THR A 22 -12.99 4.25 -8.60
N ARG A 23 -13.08 4.88 -7.43
CA ARG A 23 -13.30 6.35 -7.32
C ARG A 23 -12.00 7.15 -7.38
N SER A 24 -10.88 6.45 -7.29
CA SER A 24 -9.56 7.00 -7.03
C SER A 24 -8.63 6.97 -8.24
N ILE A 25 -8.79 5.98 -9.13
CA ILE A 25 -8.08 5.89 -10.41
C ILE A 25 -8.31 7.16 -11.26
N ILE A 26 -9.53 7.73 -11.22
CA ILE A 26 -9.88 8.95 -11.98
C ILE A 26 -9.01 10.16 -11.57
N ARG A 27 -8.36 10.11 -10.42
CA ARG A 27 -7.45 11.17 -9.97
C ARG A 27 -6.05 10.60 -9.82
N SER A 28 -5.30 10.63 -10.92
CA SER A 28 -3.87 10.40 -11.13
C SER A 28 -2.94 11.05 -10.07
N SER A 29 -3.14 10.74 -8.81
CA SER A 29 -2.54 11.43 -7.69
C SER A 29 -1.83 10.40 -6.85
N ALA A 30 -0.51 10.36 -7.00
CA ALA A 30 0.35 9.87 -5.95
C ALA A 30 -0.10 10.49 -4.62
N TRP A 31 -0.65 9.67 -3.73
CA TRP A 31 -1.18 10.15 -2.44
C TRP A 31 -0.09 10.19 -1.38
N PHE A 32 0.83 9.25 -1.45
CA PHE A 32 1.92 9.10 -0.50
C PHE A 32 3.22 9.65 -1.07
N LEU A 33 3.16 10.86 -1.65
CA LEU A 33 4.30 11.53 -2.30
C LEU A 33 5.52 11.72 -1.40
N SER A 34 5.36 11.70 -0.09
CA SER A 34 6.49 11.85 0.83
C SER A 34 6.91 10.55 1.48
N LEU A 35 6.09 9.49 1.33
CA LEU A 35 6.36 8.21 1.95
C LEU A 35 7.54 7.57 1.25
N SER A 36 8.58 7.30 2.04
CA SER A 36 9.85 6.75 1.56
C SER A 36 10.21 5.46 2.27
N HIS A 37 9.66 5.23 3.47
CA HIS A 37 9.98 4.06 4.27
C HIS A 37 8.73 3.47 4.91
N ILE A 38 8.64 2.15 4.90
CA ILE A 38 7.61 1.39 5.59
C ILE A 38 8.28 0.31 6.42
N ASN A 39 7.84 0.17 7.66
CA ASN A 39 8.21 -0.95 8.52
C ASN A 39 6.95 -1.56 9.15
N LEU A 40 6.62 -2.78 8.75
CA LEU A 40 5.50 -3.56 9.29
C LEU A 40 6.07 -4.70 10.11
N MET A 41 5.81 -4.70 11.40
CA MET A 41 6.34 -5.70 12.33
C MET A 41 5.20 -6.37 13.10
N ILE A 42 5.08 -7.69 12.97
CA ILE A 42 4.11 -8.51 13.68
C ILE A 42 2.66 -8.05 13.41
N CYS A 43 2.39 -7.58 12.18
CA CYS A 43 1.07 -7.11 11.78
C CYS A 43 0.19 -8.27 11.31
N LYS A 44 -1.10 -8.21 11.66
CA LYS A 44 -2.12 -9.20 11.28
C LYS A 44 -3.19 -8.57 10.36
N GLY A 45 -3.82 -9.39 9.53
CA GLY A 45 -4.91 -8.99 8.62
C GLY A 45 -4.49 -8.30 7.32
N VAL A 46 -3.18 -8.12 7.08
CA VAL A 46 -2.65 -7.54 5.83
C VAL A 46 -2.35 -8.68 4.86
N ARG A 47 -3.15 -8.81 3.80
CA ARG A 47 -2.96 -9.82 2.73
C ARG A 47 -2.11 -9.31 1.58
N ASP A 48 -2.22 -8.02 1.27
CA ASP A 48 -1.39 -7.35 0.28
C ASP A 48 -1.09 -5.89 0.66
N LEU A 49 -0.09 -5.31 -0.02
CA LEU A 49 0.32 -3.91 0.10
C LEU A 49 0.13 -3.16 -1.23
N THR A 50 -0.90 -3.50 -2.01
CA THR A 50 -1.09 -2.92 -3.36
C THR A 50 -1.17 -1.39 -3.34
N TRP A 51 -1.72 -0.82 -2.27
CA TRP A 51 -1.80 0.64 -2.06
C TRP A 51 -0.43 1.36 -2.13
N LEU A 52 0.68 0.64 -1.99
CA LEU A 52 2.04 1.18 -2.19
C LEU A 52 2.30 1.68 -3.61
N MET A 53 1.52 1.23 -4.60
CA MET A 53 1.58 1.79 -5.96
C MET A 53 1.32 3.29 -6.00
N PHE A 54 0.62 3.84 -4.99
CA PHE A 54 0.33 5.27 -4.86
C PHE A 54 1.42 6.03 -4.07
N ALA A 55 2.55 5.39 -3.76
CA ALA A 55 3.70 5.93 -3.04
C ALA A 55 4.95 5.99 -3.95
N PRO A 56 5.05 6.92 -4.91
CA PRO A 56 6.10 6.90 -5.93
C PRO A 56 7.51 7.18 -5.38
N ASN A 57 7.62 7.74 -4.18
CA ASN A 57 8.90 8.01 -3.52
C ASN A 57 9.29 6.93 -2.50
N LEU A 58 8.59 5.79 -2.49
CA LEU A 58 8.88 4.68 -1.60
C LEU A 58 10.19 4.00 -1.98
N THR A 59 11.17 4.06 -1.08
CA THR A 59 12.53 3.52 -1.29
C THR A 59 12.84 2.30 -0.45
N MET A 60 12.10 2.09 0.64
CA MET A 60 12.35 1.01 1.59
C MET A 60 11.06 0.41 2.12
N ILE A 61 10.97 -0.92 2.06
CA ILE A 61 9.92 -1.71 2.67
C ILE A 61 10.60 -2.75 3.56
N SER A 62 10.22 -2.76 4.84
CA SER A 62 10.59 -3.79 5.80
C SER A 62 9.31 -4.44 6.30
N VAL A 63 9.22 -5.76 6.18
CA VAL A 63 8.11 -6.55 6.68
C VAL A 63 8.67 -7.70 7.49
N ASP A 64 8.29 -7.77 8.75
CA ASP A 64 8.67 -8.84 9.67
C ASP A 64 7.43 -9.35 10.41
N GLY A 65 7.32 -10.67 10.60
CA GLY A 65 6.19 -11.29 11.31
C GLY A 65 4.80 -11.03 10.72
N ALA A 66 4.67 -10.69 9.43
CA ALA A 66 3.38 -10.53 8.74
C ALA A 66 2.94 -11.86 8.11
N TYR A 67 2.43 -12.78 8.94
CA TYR A 67 2.15 -14.16 8.52
C TYR A 67 1.01 -14.32 7.51
N GLU A 68 0.16 -13.31 7.37
CA GLU A 68 -1.00 -13.31 6.45
C GLU A 68 -0.70 -12.59 5.13
N LEU A 69 0.50 -11.99 4.99
CA LEU A 69 0.89 -11.29 3.77
C LEU A 69 1.19 -12.30 2.67
N GLU A 70 0.34 -12.33 1.64
CA GLU A 70 0.45 -13.24 0.51
C GLU A 70 1.31 -12.63 -0.62
N GLU A 71 1.17 -11.33 -0.84
CA GLU A 71 1.84 -10.61 -1.92
C GLU A 71 2.13 -9.16 -1.54
N ILE A 72 3.22 -8.57 -2.06
CA ILE A 72 3.50 -7.15 -1.81
C ILE A 72 2.57 -6.29 -2.65
N ILE A 73 2.53 -6.53 -3.96
CA ILE A 73 1.62 -5.87 -4.89
C ILE A 73 0.76 -6.95 -5.53
N SER A 74 -0.55 -6.81 -5.38
CA SER A 74 -1.50 -7.74 -5.94
C SER A 74 -1.66 -7.55 -7.44
N LYS A 75 -1.44 -8.62 -8.21
CA LYS A 75 -1.54 -8.54 -9.68
C LYS A 75 -2.96 -8.24 -10.13
N GLU A 76 -3.95 -8.88 -9.50
CA GLU A 76 -5.36 -8.65 -9.81
C GLU A 76 -5.74 -7.19 -9.52
N LYS A 77 -5.39 -6.67 -8.32
CA LYS A 77 -5.73 -5.30 -7.92
C LYS A 77 -4.91 -4.23 -8.65
N ALA A 78 -3.71 -4.58 -9.13
CA ALA A 78 -2.86 -3.66 -9.89
C ALA A 78 -3.28 -3.53 -11.36
N ASN A 79 -3.79 -4.60 -11.98
CA ASN A 79 -4.26 -4.56 -13.36
C ASN A 79 -5.51 -3.69 -13.51
N ASP A 80 -6.40 -3.68 -12.51
CA ASP A 80 -7.57 -2.79 -12.46
C ASP A 80 -7.19 -1.28 -12.53
N VAL A 81 -5.93 -0.92 -12.28
CA VAL A 81 -5.44 0.47 -12.35
C VAL A 81 -4.93 0.84 -13.75
N GLY A 82 -4.71 -0.14 -14.65
CA GLY A 82 -4.07 0.04 -15.95
C GLY A 82 -4.95 -0.17 -17.19
N GLU A 83 -6.20 -0.62 -17.04
CA GLU A 83 -7.11 -0.84 -18.17
C GLU A 83 -7.87 0.46 -18.52
N GLU A 84 -7.20 1.37 -19.21
CA GLU A 84 -7.86 2.19 -20.23
C GLU A 84 -7.84 1.37 -21.53
N GLU A 85 -8.98 0.77 -21.90
CA GLU A 85 -9.17 0.28 -23.27
C GLU A 85 -8.99 1.45 -24.25
N ALA A 86 -8.15 1.23 -25.25
CA ALA A 86 -7.86 2.13 -26.37
C ALA A 86 -9.03 2.26 -27.35
#